data_AF-A0A524GX39-F1
#
_entry.id   AF-A0A524GX39-F1
#
_cell.length_a   1.000
_cell.length_b   1.000
_cell.length_c   1.000
_cell.angle_alpha   90.00
_cell.angle_beta   90.00
_cell.angle_gamma   90.00
#
_symmetry.space_group_name_H-M   'P 1'
#
loop_
_entity.id
_entity.type
_entity.pdbx_description
1 polymer ?
#
loop_
_entity_poly.entity_id
_entity_poly.type
_entity_poly.pdbx_seq_one_letter_code
_entity_poly.pdbx_strand_id
1 'polypeptide(L)'
;MRHSVGHGEWETCGLSPGFCVGVCGGEQRIWAGWHPIESRYAPGGPASCMDMLTMERVSKQYRTVGTAVSALSDISLRIGVGRFVAVAGRSGCGKSTLLNIAGAMDFPTSGEVRIDGEPTALLDDAGLTRLRRTKVGFVFQFFQLLPNLSAVENVELPLLLAGRSTCRDRALECLRWVEMEDRVHHLPHQLSGGQ
;
A
#
# COMPACT_ATOMS: atom_id res chain seq x y z
N MET A 1 10.18 -33.39 -43.01
CA MET A 1 8.92 -33.39 -42.26
C MET A 1 8.55 -31.95 -41.94
N ARG A 2 7.45 -31.48 -42.52
CA ARG A 2 6.86 -30.17 -42.26
C ARG A 2 6.10 -30.25 -40.95
N HIS A 3 6.26 -29.27 -40.06
CA HIS A 3 5.17 -28.92 -39.14
C HIS A 3 4.93 -27.42 -39.21
N SER A 4 3.72 -27.12 -39.66
CA SER A 4 3.11 -25.81 -39.78
C SER A 4 3.01 -25.15 -38.40
N VAL A 5 3.52 -23.93 -38.29
CA VAL A 5 3.06 -23.03 -37.23
C VAL A 5 1.68 -22.56 -37.67
N GLY A 6 0.64 -23.08 -36.99
CA GLY A 6 -0.72 -22.59 -37.16
C GLY A 6 -0.78 -21.15 -36.69
N HIS A 7 -1.24 -20.27 -37.58
CA HIS A 7 -1.68 -18.93 -37.22
C HIS A 7 -2.89 -19.07 -36.29
N GLY A 8 -2.67 -18.88 -34.98
CA GLY A 8 -3.74 -18.54 -34.06
C GLY A 8 -4.05 -17.06 -34.22
N GLU A 9 -5.21 -16.75 -34.79
CA GLU A 9 -5.80 -15.41 -34.74
C GLU A 9 -6.05 -15.04 -33.28
N TRP A 10 -5.52 -13.90 -32.85
CA TRP A 10 -5.82 -13.31 -31.56
C TRP A 10 -6.82 -12.19 -31.78
N GLU A 11 -8.10 -12.48 -31.50
CA GLU A 11 -9.08 -11.42 -31.35
C GLU A 11 -8.76 -10.64 -30.07
N THR A 12 -8.33 -9.39 -30.24
CA THR A 12 -8.21 -8.45 -29.13
C THR A 12 -9.61 -8.03 -28.70
N CYS A 13 -10.19 -8.74 -27.73
CA CYS A 13 -11.28 -8.18 -26.92
C CYS A 13 -10.69 -7.02 -26.11
N GLY A 14 -10.92 -5.80 -26.58
CA GLY A 14 -10.55 -4.60 -25.86
C GLY A 14 -11.32 -4.54 -24.53
N LEU A 15 -10.59 -4.64 -23.42
CA LEU A 15 -10.87 -4.09 -22.10
C LEU A 15 -9.69 -4.42 -21.16
N SER A 16 -9.03 -3.37 -20.65
CA SER A 16 -8.18 -3.27 -19.44
C SER A 16 -6.88 -4.13 -19.32
N PRO A 17 -5.73 -3.52 -18.93
CA PRO A 17 -4.49 -4.27 -18.73
C PRO A 17 -4.44 -4.92 -17.35
N GLY A 18 -4.43 -6.25 -17.30
CA GLY A 18 -4.08 -6.99 -16.08
C GLY A 18 -4.58 -8.43 -16.07
N PHE A 19 -3.63 -9.38 -16.15
CA PHE A 19 -3.79 -10.79 -15.78
C PHE A 19 -4.56 -11.69 -16.78
N CYS A 20 -3.91 -12.73 -17.29
CA CYS A 20 -4.56 -13.87 -17.92
C CYS A 20 -4.11 -15.16 -17.22
N VAL A 21 -5.08 -15.97 -16.77
CA VAL A 21 -4.86 -17.35 -16.33
C VAL A 21 -5.69 -18.24 -17.23
N GLY A 22 -5.03 -19.14 -17.96
CA GLY A 22 -5.68 -20.19 -18.75
C GLY A 22 -5.40 -21.56 -18.13
N VAL A 23 -6.43 -22.39 -18.03
CA VAL A 23 -6.31 -23.82 -17.70
C VAL A 23 -6.71 -24.60 -18.95
N CYS A 24 -5.77 -25.33 -19.54
CA CYS A 24 -6.06 -26.25 -20.64
C CYS A 24 -6.02 -27.69 -20.09
N GLY A 25 -7.09 -28.45 -20.32
CA GLY A 25 -7.25 -29.81 -19.78
C GLY A 25 -6.14 -30.75 -20.26
N GLY A 26 -5.62 -31.57 -19.33
CA GLY A 26 -4.79 -32.72 -19.66
C GLY A 26 -3.73 -33.08 -18.62
N GLU A 27 -2.97 -32.12 -18.10
CA GLU A 27 -1.90 -32.38 -17.13
C GLU A 27 -1.69 -31.20 -16.19
N GLN A 28 -1.72 -31.46 -14.89
CA GLN A 28 -1.47 -30.45 -13.86
C GLN A 28 0.01 -30.10 -13.79
N ARG A 29 0.46 -29.12 -14.58
CA ARG A 29 1.73 -28.41 -14.36
C ARG A 29 1.50 -26.92 -14.44
N ILE A 30 1.64 -26.26 -13.29
CA ILE A 30 1.63 -24.80 -13.17
C ILE A 30 3.01 -24.31 -13.63
N TRP A 31 3.06 -23.52 -14.70
CA TRP A 31 4.23 -22.71 -15.05
C TRP A 31 3.94 -21.26 -14.71
N ALA A 32 4.71 -20.69 -13.78
CA ALA A 32 4.74 -19.26 -13.53
C ALA A 32 6.03 -18.69 -14.15
N GLY A 33 5.91 -18.14 -15.36
CA GLY A 33 6.98 -17.38 -16.02
C GLY A 33 6.65 -15.90 -15.97
N TRP A 34 7.54 -15.10 -15.37
CA TRP A 34 7.46 -13.65 -15.39
C TRP A 34 8.05 -13.15 -16.72
N HIS A 35 7.24 -12.48 -17.54
CA HIS A 35 7.76 -11.62 -18.61
C HIS A 35 7.81 -10.19 -18.08
N PRO A 36 8.95 -9.49 -18.19
CA PRO A 36 9.01 -8.08 -17.83
C PRO A 36 8.10 -7.28 -18.78
N ILE A 37 7.10 -6.61 -18.23
CA ILE A 37 6.34 -5.59 -18.97
C ILE A 37 7.28 -4.38 -19.08
N GLU A 38 7.85 -4.16 -20.25
CA GLU A 38 8.48 -2.88 -20.58
C GLU A 38 7.41 -1.79 -20.50
N SER A 39 7.43 -1.09 -19.36
CA SER A 39 6.65 0.11 -19.10
C SER A 39 6.91 1.15 -20.19
N ARG A 40 5.90 1.41 -21.03
CA ARG A 40 5.84 2.63 -21.86
C ARG A 40 5.47 3.84 -21.01
N TYR A 41 6.25 4.11 -19.97
CA TYR A 41 6.31 5.42 -19.33
C TYR A 41 7.69 6.00 -19.60
N ALA A 42 7.80 6.76 -20.69
CA ALA A 42 8.98 7.59 -20.93
C ALA A 42 8.82 8.87 -20.10
N PRO A 43 9.68 9.14 -19.08
CA PRO A 43 9.71 10.46 -18.48
C PRO A 43 10.33 11.42 -19.50
N GLY A 44 9.50 12.26 -20.10
CA GLY A 44 9.98 13.39 -20.91
C GLY A 44 10.64 14.44 -20.01
N GLY A 45 11.95 14.63 -20.17
CA GLY A 45 12.72 15.76 -19.63
C GLY A 45 13.28 15.59 -18.21
N PRO A 46 14.36 16.31 -17.84
CA PRO A 46 15.02 16.17 -16.55
C PRO A 46 14.19 16.83 -15.45
N ALA A 47 13.15 16.15 -14.99
CA ALA A 47 12.50 16.47 -13.73
C ALA A 47 13.47 16.09 -12.60
N SER A 48 13.86 17.06 -11.78
CA SER A 48 14.52 16.79 -10.51
C SER A 48 13.68 15.76 -9.75
N CYS A 49 14.20 14.55 -9.63
CA CYS A 49 13.61 13.40 -8.97
C CYS A 49 13.37 13.73 -7.49
N MET A 50 12.21 14.29 -7.15
CA MET A 50 11.82 14.40 -5.75
C MET A 50 11.37 13.02 -5.27
N ASP A 51 12.19 12.42 -4.41
CA ASP A 51 11.86 11.21 -3.68
C ASP A 51 10.71 11.53 -2.70
N MET A 52 9.62 10.77 -2.80
CA MET A 52 8.45 10.88 -1.92
C MET A 52 8.76 10.30 -0.53
N LEU A 53 9.56 9.23 -0.47
CA LEU A 53 10.06 8.64 0.77
C LEU A 53 11.56 8.45 0.65
N THR A 54 12.29 8.92 1.66
CA THR A 54 13.72 8.66 1.81
C THR A 54 13.98 8.14 3.21
N MET A 55 14.69 7.01 3.28
CA MET A 55 15.18 6.40 4.52
C MET A 55 16.69 6.30 4.40
N GLU A 56 17.41 6.86 5.36
CA GLU A 56 18.87 6.85 5.39
C GLU A 56 19.35 6.20 6.68
N ARG A 57 20.01 5.04 6.53
CA ARG A 57 20.64 4.29 7.63
C ARG A 57 19.71 3.97 8.80
N VAL A 58 18.45 3.69 8.47
CA VAL A 58 17.38 3.47 9.43
C VAL A 58 17.59 2.15 10.17
N SER A 59 17.67 2.24 11.50
CA SER A 59 17.68 1.10 12.40
C SER A 59 16.59 1.23 13.44
N LYS A 60 16.00 0.10 13.85
CA LYS A 60 14.99 0.04 14.90
C LYS A 60 15.32 -1.09 15.86
N GLN A 61 15.46 -0.74 17.13
CA GLN A 61 15.66 -1.68 18.22
C GLN A 61 14.54 -1.51 19.24
N TYR A 62 13.90 -2.62 19.60
CA TYR A 62 12.95 -2.67 20.70
C TYR A 62 13.66 -3.14 21.96
N ARG A 63 13.52 -2.39 23.05
CA ARG A 63 14.07 -2.77 24.36
C ARG A 63 13.01 -3.56 25.12
N THR A 64 13.28 -4.82 25.37
CA THR A 64 12.53 -5.65 26.33
C THR A 64 13.39 -5.79 27.57
N VAL A 65 12.77 -6.00 28.75
CA VAL A 65 13.51 -6.19 30.00
C VAL A 65 14.56 -7.30 29.81
N GLY A 66 15.84 -6.93 29.88
CA GLY A 66 16.98 -7.83 29.78
C GLY A 66 17.56 -8.08 28.37
N THR A 67 16.88 -7.71 27.27
CA THR A 67 17.41 -7.90 25.90
C THR A 67 16.92 -6.84 24.91
N ALA A 68 17.80 -6.40 24.01
CA ALA A 68 17.43 -5.55 22.88
C ALA A 68 17.23 -6.42 21.62
N VAL A 69 16.09 -6.27 20.96
CA VAL A 69 15.77 -6.99 19.72
C VAL A 69 15.87 -6.01 18.55
N SER A 70 16.75 -6.29 17.60
CA SER A 70 16.89 -5.51 16.36
C SER A 70 15.80 -5.91 15.37
N ALA A 71 14.89 -4.99 15.05
CA ALA A 71 13.84 -5.18 14.07
C ALA A 71 14.26 -4.69 12.67
N LEU A 72 15.05 -3.62 12.60
CA LEU A 72 15.67 -3.11 11.37
C LEU A 72 17.13 -2.76 11.65
N SER A 73 18.02 -3.06 10.70
CA SER A 73 19.46 -2.81 10.81
C SER A 73 19.98 -2.11 9.56
N ASP A 74 20.32 -0.81 9.70
CA ASP A 74 20.97 0.04 8.69
C ASP A 74 20.31 0.03 7.30
N ILE A 75 18.99 0.20 7.26
CA ILE A 75 18.21 0.20 6.02
C ILE A 75 18.27 1.58 5.35
N SER A 76 18.65 1.60 4.07
CA SER A 76 18.56 2.80 3.22
C SER A 76 17.70 2.52 1.99
N LEU A 77 16.72 3.39 1.72
CA LEU A 77 15.72 3.21 0.67
C LEU A 77 15.22 4.58 0.17
N ARG A 78 14.97 4.69 -1.13
CA ARG A 78 14.34 5.86 -1.76
C ARG A 78 13.20 5.41 -2.67
N ILE A 79 12.05 6.05 -2.54
CA ILE A 79 10.86 5.77 -3.35
C ILE A 79 10.37 7.08 -3.96
N GLY A 80 10.35 7.14 -5.29
CA GLY A 80 9.79 8.27 -6.03
C GLY A 80 8.26 8.29 -6.05
N VAL A 81 7.68 9.42 -6.42
CA VAL A 81 6.22 9.60 -6.58
C VAL A 81 5.66 8.63 -7.64
N GLY A 82 4.44 8.12 -7.40
CA GLY A 82 3.72 7.26 -8.35
C GLY A 82 4.27 5.84 -8.50
N ARG A 83 5.16 5.42 -7.61
CA ARG A 83 5.76 4.08 -7.63
C ARG A 83 4.91 3.09 -6.84
N PHE A 84 4.72 1.92 -7.43
CA PHE A 84 4.18 0.75 -6.74
C PHE A 84 5.36 -0.12 -6.26
N VAL A 85 5.43 -0.35 -4.95
CA VAL A 85 6.55 -1.08 -4.33
C VAL A 85 6.01 -2.20 -3.46
N ALA A 86 6.55 -3.40 -3.61
CA ALA A 86 6.23 -4.55 -2.78
C ALA A 86 7.40 -4.91 -1.88
N VAL A 87 7.13 -5.12 -0.59
CA VAL A 87 8.12 -5.58 0.39
C VAL A 87 7.80 -7.02 0.76
N ALA A 88 8.67 -7.95 0.37
CA ALA A 88 8.52 -9.38 0.65
C ALA A 88 9.63 -9.89 1.59
N GLY A 89 9.32 -10.92 2.37
CA GLY A 89 10.26 -11.51 3.32
C GLY A 89 9.58 -12.41 4.35
N ARG A 90 10.35 -13.27 5.02
CA ARG A 90 9.84 -14.21 6.03
C ARG A 90 9.09 -13.49 7.16
N SER A 91 8.18 -14.19 7.84
CA SER A 91 7.55 -13.64 9.05
C SER A 91 8.63 -13.24 10.07
N GLY A 92 8.45 -12.11 10.75
CA GLY A 92 9.41 -11.59 11.74
C GLY A 92 10.62 -10.84 11.19
N CYS A 93 10.81 -10.73 9.87
CA CYS A 93 11.98 -10.00 9.31
C CYS A 93 11.88 -8.46 9.34
N GLY A 94 10.94 -7.89 10.09
CA GLY A 94 10.81 -6.43 10.25
C GLY A 94 9.95 -5.70 9.20
N LYS A 95 9.24 -6.37 8.30
CA LYS A 95 8.40 -5.71 7.26
C LYS A 95 7.39 -4.73 7.84
N SER A 96 6.62 -5.15 8.84
CA SER A 96 5.62 -4.29 9.48
C SER A 96 6.28 -3.12 10.19
N THR A 97 7.43 -3.33 10.81
CA THR A 97 8.25 -2.25 11.39
C THR A 97 8.72 -1.26 10.33
N LEU A 98 9.18 -1.75 9.17
CA LEU A 98 9.58 -0.91 8.04
C LEU A 98 8.40 -0.05 7.55
N LEU A 99 7.23 -0.66 7.33
CA LEU A 99 6.04 0.06 6.86
C LEU A 99 5.52 1.08 7.89
N ASN A 100 5.55 0.73 9.18
CA ASN A 100 5.16 1.67 10.25
C ASN A 100 6.08 2.88 10.29
N ILE A 101 7.40 2.67 10.17
CA ILE A 101 8.37 3.77 10.14
C ILE A 101 8.23 4.59 8.85
N ALA A 102 8.04 3.94 7.70
CA ALA A 102 7.86 4.60 6.41
C ALA A 102 6.63 5.51 6.36
N GLY A 103 5.54 5.15 7.06
CA GLY A 103 4.35 6.00 7.17
C GLY A 103 4.27 6.83 8.46
N ALA A 104 5.39 7.04 9.16
CA ALA A 104 5.48 7.86 10.36
C ALA A 104 4.50 7.46 11.49
N MET A 105 4.22 6.17 11.63
CA MET A 105 3.48 5.58 12.76
C MET A 105 4.40 5.14 13.90
N ASP A 106 5.66 4.91 13.59
CA ASP A 106 6.74 4.63 14.55
C ASP A 106 8.00 5.38 14.09
N PHE A 107 8.96 5.56 14.99
CA PHE A 107 10.21 6.28 14.70
C PHE A 107 11.41 5.34 14.75
N PRO A 108 12.43 5.57 13.90
CA PRO A 108 13.65 4.80 13.98
C PRO A 108 14.37 5.04 15.32
N THR A 109 15.14 4.06 15.78
CA THR A 109 16.08 4.25 16.90
C THR A 109 17.29 5.06 16.47
N SER A 110 17.71 4.92 15.21
CA SER A 110 18.77 5.73 14.59
C SER A 110 18.56 5.80 13.08
N GLY A 111 19.19 6.79 12.44
CA GLY A 111 18.98 7.10 11.02
C GLY A 111 17.87 8.14 10.82
N GLU A 112 17.58 8.44 9.56
CA GLU A 112 16.65 9.51 9.18
C GLU A 112 15.57 9.00 8.23
N VAL A 113 14.35 9.51 8.40
CA VAL A 113 13.21 9.27 7.50
C VAL A 113 12.65 10.61 7.07
N ARG A 114 12.46 10.78 5.76
CA ARG A 114 11.85 11.96 5.15
C ARG A 114 10.67 11.55 4.27
N ILE A 115 9.60 12.32 4.35
CA ILE A 115 8.43 12.19 3.46
C ILE A 115 8.27 13.52 2.73
N ASP A 116 8.22 13.51 1.40
CA ASP A 116 8.27 14.71 0.55
C ASP A 116 9.43 15.67 0.91
N GLY A 117 10.57 15.10 1.28
CA GLY A 117 11.77 15.84 1.70
C GLY A 117 11.75 16.38 3.14
N GLU A 118 10.63 16.26 3.87
CA GLU A 118 10.50 16.72 5.25
C GLU A 118 10.90 15.63 6.26
N PRO A 119 11.87 15.89 7.17
CA PRO A 119 12.26 14.93 8.20
C PRO A 119 11.15 14.67 9.22
N THR A 120 10.73 13.41 9.35
CA THR A 120 9.60 13.04 10.22
C THR A 120 9.90 13.25 11.71
N ALA A 121 11.17 13.13 12.11
CA ALA A 121 11.59 13.31 13.50
C ALA A 121 11.60 14.77 13.98
N LEU A 122 11.51 15.75 13.06
CA LEU A 122 11.47 17.18 13.40
C LEU A 122 10.04 17.71 13.55
N LEU A 123 9.04 16.89 13.20
CA LEU A 123 7.64 17.24 13.33
C LEU A 123 7.18 17.08 14.78
N ASP A 124 6.47 18.08 15.29
CA ASP A 124 5.71 17.95 16.53
C ASP A 124 4.44 17.08 16.32
N ASP A 125 3.73 16.79 17.40
CA ASP A 125 2.52 15.95 17.35
C ASP A 125 1.47 16.47 16.36
N ALA A 126 1.34 17.79 16.25
CA ALA A 126 0.43 18.45 15.32
C ALA A 126 0.89 18.26 13.85
N GLY A 127 2.19 18.42 13.59
CA GLY A 127 2.83 18.19 12.31
C GLY A 127 2.70 16.74 11.85
N LEU A 128 3.00 15.79 12.73
CA LEU A 128 2.83 14.35 12.47
C LEU A 128 1.38 13.98 12.20
N THR A 129 0.45 14.59 12.92
CA THR A 129 -0.99 14.39 12.69
C THR A 129 -1.39 14.91 11.31
N ARG A 130 -0.92 16.10 10.91
CA ARG A 130 -1.18 16.66 9.58
C ARG A 130 -0.57 15.82 8.47
N LEU A 131 0.67 15.36 8.64
CA LEU A 131 1.35 14.48 7.70
C LEU A 131 0.54 13.20 7.49
N ARG A 132 0.18 12.49 8.56
CA ARG A 132 -0.60 11.26 8.47
C ARG A 132 -1.97 11.48 7.83
N ARG A 133 -2.60 12.64 8.06
CA ARG A 133 -3.92 12.95 7.47
C ARG A 133 -3.88 13.33 6.00
N THR A 134 -2.74 13.73 5.46
CA THR A 134 -2.65 14.32 4.11
C THR A 134 -1.75 13.55 3.16
N LYS A 135 -0.80 12.77 3.66
CA LYS A 135 0.24 12.10 2.87
C LYS A 135 0.25 10.59 3.01
N VAL A 136 -0.34 10.05 4.07
CA VAL A 136 -0.22 8.63 4.40
C VAL A 136 -1.59 7.99 4.55
N GLY A 137 -1.85 6.93 3.78
CA GLY A 137 -2.98 6.03 3.98
C GLY A 137 -2.47 4.67 4.44
N PHE A 138 -3.14 4.05 5.41
CA PHE A 138 -2.80 2.72 5.91
C PHE A 138 -3.97 1.75 5.71
N VAL A 139 -3.64 0.56 5.20
CA VAL A 139 -4.52 -0.60 5.21
C VAL A 139 -3.80 -1.68 6.00
N PHE A 140 -4.44 -2.18 7.05
CA PHE A 140 -3.86 -3.15 7.97
C PHE A 140 -4.24 -4.57 7.59
N GLN A 141 -3.42 -5.54 7.98
CA GLN A 141 -3.71 -6.97 7.77
C GLN A 141 -4.97 -7.43 8.53
N PHE A 142 -5.22 -6.85 9.71
CA PHE A 142 -6.47 -6.99 10.43
C PHE A 142 -7.24 -5.69 10.33
N PHE A 143 -8.51 -5.76 9.95
CA PHE A 143 -9.36 -4.60 9.74
C PHE A 143 -9.51 -3.82 11.05
N GLN A 144 -8.86 -2.65 11.14
CA GLN A 144 -8.95 -1.75 12.30
C GLN A 144 -10.20 -0.87 12.24
N LEU A 145 -11.35 -1.48 11.93
CA LEU A 145 -12.64 -0.81 11.91
C LEU A 145 -13.17 -0.65 13.34
N LEU A 146 -13.85 0.45 13.60
CA LEU A 146 -14.56 0.68 14.85
C LEU A 146 -15.84 -0.16 14.85
N PRO A 147 -16.00 -1.10 15.79
CA PRO A 147 -17.05 -2.13 15.74
C PRO A 147 -18.47 -1.58 15.92
N ASN A 148 -18.57 -0.38 16.51
CA ASN A 148 -19.85 0.28 16.80
C ASN A 148 -20.23 1.32 15.74
N LEU A 149 -19.41 1.48 14.69
CA LEU A 149 -19.69 2.37 13.57
C LEU A 149 -20.01 1.52 12.34
N SER A 150 -20.97 1.97 11.54
CA SER A 150 -21.26 1.41 10.23
C SER A 150 -20.09 1.60 9.25
N ALA A 151 -20.14 0.91 8.10
CA ALA A 151 -19.14 1.05 7.05
C ALA A 151 -18.96 2.53 6.61
N VAL A 152 -20.07 3.25 6.39
CA VAL A 152 -20.00 4.67 6.01
C VAL A 152 -19.42 5.53 7.12
N GLU A 153 -19.79 5.29 8.38
CA GLU A 153 -19.27 6.05 9.53
C GLU A 153 -17.77 5.81 9.76
N ASN A 154 -17.28 4.58 9.53
CA ASN A 154 -15.85 4.27 9.56
C ASN A 154 -15.07 5.03 8.49
N VAL A 155 -15.64 5.22 7.30
CA VAL A 155 -15.01 6.00 6.20
C VAL A 155 -15.16 7.52 6.43
N GLU A 156 -16.27 7.96 7.02
CA GLU A 156 -16.51 9.37 7.36
C GLU A 156 -15.57 9.87 8.47
N LEU A 157 -15.31 9.05 9.48
CA LEU A 157 -14.60 9.49 10.69
C LEU A 157 -13.23 10.13 10.38
N PRO A 158 -12.33 9.56 9.56
CA PRO A 158 -11.07 10.21 9.19
C PRO A 158 -11.28 11.58 8.50
N LEU A 159 -12.33 11.72 7.68
CA LEU A 159 -12.66 12.96 6.97
C LEU A 159 -13.18 14.02 7.95
N LEU A 160 -14.07 13.64 8.87
CA LEU A 160 -14.57 14.51 9.95
C LEU A 160 -13.42 15.00 10.82
N LEU A 161 -12.54 14.08 11.23
CA LEU A 161 -11.35 14.43 11.99
C LEU A 161 -10.50 15.43 11.21
N ALA A 162 -10.34 15.27 9.89
CA ALA A 162 -9.65 16.21 9.00
C ALA A 162 -10.34 17.58 8.83
N GLY A 163 -11.45 17.83 9.53
CA GLY A 163 -12.18 19.10 9.51
C GLY A 163 -13.15 19.24 8.33
N ARG A 164 -13.50 18.13 7.67
CA ARG A 164 -14.51 18.10 6.59
C ARG A 164 -15.89 17.84 7.20
N SER A 165 -16.67 18.89 7.44
CA SER A 165 -18.01 18.77 8.06
C SER A 165 -19.05 18.11 7.16
N THR A 166 -18.93 18.24 5.83
CA THR A 166 -19.80 17.60 4.84
C THR A 166 -19.01 16.56 4.05
N CYS A 167 -18.83 15.37 4.64
CA CYS A 167 -17.99 14.31 4.07
C CYS A 167 -18.75 13.03 3.69
N ARG A 168 -20.05 12.94 3.96
CA ARG A 168 -20.86 11.73 3.71
C ARG A 168 -20.86 11.32 2.24
N ASP A 169 -21.08 12.26 1.33
CA ASP A 169 -21.09 11.96 -0.12
C ASP A 169 -19.75 11.40 -0.60
N ARG A 170 -18.65 11.92 -0.04
CA ARG A 170 -17.31 11.43 -0.31
C ARG A 170 -17.08 10.03 0.27
N ALA A 171 -17.58 9.77 1.48
CA ALA A 171 -17.50 8.44 2.07
C ALA A 171 -18.29 7.41 1.26
N LEU A 172 -19.49 7.77 0.80
CA LEU A 172 -20.30 6.93 -0.09
C LEU A 172 -19.63 6.70 -1.44
N GLU A 173 -18.93 7.71 -1.98
CA GLU A 173 -18.13 7.55 -3.20
C GLU A 173 -16.97 6.58 -3.01
N CYS A 174 -16.23 6.68 -1.91
CA CYS A 174 -15.16 5.74 -1.58
C CYS A 174 -15.70 4.30 -1.45
N LEU A 175 -16.87 4.11 -0.82
CA LEU A 175 -17.49 2.80 -0.70
C LEU A 175 -17.95 2.24 -2.06
N ARG A 176 -18.40 3.09 -2.99
CA ARG A 176 -18.69 2.67 -4.37
C ARG A 176 -17.45 2.18 -5.12
N TRP A 177 -16.29 2.80 -4.90
CA TRP A 177 -15.04 2.35 -5.55
C TRP A 177 -14.59 0.95 -5.14
N VAL A 178 -15.09 0.46 -4.01
CA VAL A 178 -14.81 -0.88 -3.49
C VAL A 178 -16.07 -1.77 -3.48
N GLU A 179 -17.10 -1.40 -4.26
CA GLU A 179 -18.33 -2.20 -4.45
C GLU A 179 -19.11 -2.48 -3.16
N MET A 180 -19.15 -1.48 -2.25
CA MET A 180 -19.80 -1.57 -0.92
C MET A 180 -21.02 -0.65 -0.76
N GLU A 181 -21.59 -0.11 -1.83
CA GLU A 181 -22.77 0.75 -1.79
C GLU A 181 -23.98 0.14 -1.07
N ASP A 182 -24.21 -1.16 -1.24
CA ASP A 182 -25.33 -1.88 -0.62
C ASP A 182 -25.07 -2.27 0.85
N ARG A 183 -23.88 -1.92 1.36
CA ARG A 183 -23.39 -2.29 2.70
C ARG A 183 -23.08 -1.10 3.59
N VAL A 184 -23.40 0.12 3.14
CA VAL A 184 -23.08 1.38 3.83
C VAL A 184 -23.50 1.43 5.31
N HIS A 185 -24.62 0.79 5.67
CA HIS A 185 -25.16 0.77 7.04
C HIS A 185 -24.76 -0.46 7.87
N HIS A 186 -23.99 -1.39 7.30
CA HIS A 186 -23.60 -2.60 8.00
C HIS A 186 -22.49 -2.29 9.01
N LEU A 187 -22.57 -2.91 10.17
CA LEU A 187 -21.51 -2.94 11.17
C LEU A 187 -20.42 -3.94 10.76
N PRO A 188 -19.16 -3.78 11.21
CA PRO A 188 -18.05 -4.64 10.82
C PRO A 188 -18.30 -6.14 11.01
N HIS A 189 -19.03 -6.54 12.06
CA HIS A 189 -19.35 -7.95 12.31
C HIS A 189 -20.37 -8.55 11.32
N GLN A 190 -21.04 -7.71 10.53
CA GLN A 190 -22.00 -8.11 9.50
C GLN A 190 -21.35 -8.18 8.10
N LEU A 191 -20.08 -7.80 7.99
CA LEU A 191 -19.31 -7.82 6.76
C LEU A 191 -18.47 -9.09 6.67
N SER A 192 -18.27 -9.59 5.45
CA SER A 192 -17.28 -10.64 5.21
C SER A 192 -15.87 -10.10 5.46
N GLY A 193 -14.88 -10.96 5.70
CA GLY A 193 -13.50 -10.50 5.86
C GLY A 193 -12.87 -9.87 4.61
N GLY A 194 -13.48 -9.95 3.42
CA GLY A 194 -13.00 -9.24 2.23
C GLY A 194 -13.65 -7.86 2.02
N GLN A 195 -14.76 -7.62 2.73
CA GLN A 195 -15.53 -6.37 2.73
C GLN A 195 -15.04 -5.48 3.86
#